data_AF-A0A0R1XAX6-F1
#
_entry.id   AF-A0A0R1XAX6-F1
#
_cell.length_a   1.000
_cell.length_b   1.000
_cell.length_c   1.000
_cell.angle_alpha   90.00
_cell.angle_beta   90.00
_cell.angle_gamma   90.00
#
_symmetry.space_group_name_H-M   'P 1'
#
loop_
_entity.id
_entity.type
_entity.pdbx_description
1 polymer ?
#
loop_
_entity_poly.entity_id
_entity_poly.type
_entity_poly.pdbx_seq_one_letter_code
_entity_poly.pdbx_strand_id
1 'polypeptide(L)' 'MEIFTVKQQRKLLTVKGLNHLTRDDLAKEIGVSLPTMSKLINDSTPLAVQNSIYQRVNHWLNNVETVTDE' A
#
# COMPACT_ATOMS: atom_id res chain seq x y z
N MET A 1 14.02 -9.34 -3.16
CA MET A 1 13.42 -8.06 -3.58
C MET A 1 12.23 -8.42 -4.44
N GLU A 2 11.13 -7.71 -4.31
CA GLU A 2 9.89 -7.98 -5.04
C GLU A 2 9.42 -6.73 -5.78
N ILE A 3 8.54 -6.89 -6.77
CA ILE A 3 8.05 -5.77 -7.60
C ILE A 3 6.70 -5.29 -7.10
N PHE A 4 6.66 -4.06 -6.60
CA PHE A 4 5.43 -3.32 -6.34
C PHE A 4 4.89 -2.74 -7.65
N THR A 5 3.71 -3.20 -8.04
CA THR A 5 3.10 -2.99 -9.36
C THR A 5 2.18 -1.78 -9.40
N VAL A 6 1.90 -1.31 -10.61
CA VAL A 6 0.90 -0.25 -10.87
C VAL A 6 -0.48 -0.62 -10.32
N LYS A 7 -0.87 -1.90 -10.41
CA LYS A 7 -2.16 -2.38 -9.89
C LYS A 7 -2.24 -2.22 -8.36
N GLN A 8 -1.18 -2.61 -7.65
CA GLN A 8 -1.11 -2.47 -6.19
C GLN A 8 -1.11 -1.00 -5.76
N GLN A 9 -0.36 -0.14 -6.46
CA GLN A 9 -0.34 1.30 -6.18
C GLN A 9 -1.71 1.95 -6.39
N ARG A 10 -2.40 1.62 -7.50
CA ARG A 10 -3.76 2.10 -7.73
C ARG A 10 -4.72 1.66 -6.64
N LYS A 11 -4.68 0.38 -6.24
CA LYS A 11 -5.52 -0.15 -5.15
C LYS A 11 -5.25 0.58 -3.83
N LEU A 12 -3.97 0.78 -3.48
CA LEU A 12 -3.56 1.54 -2.30
C LEU A 12 -4.13 2.97 -2.32
N LEU A 13 -4.03 3.68 -3.44
CA LEU A 13 -4.56 5.03 -3.62
C LEU A 13 -6.09 5.08 -3.55
N THR A 14 -6.78 4.10 -4.12
CA THR A 14 -8.24 3.99 -4.06
C THR A 14 -8.71 3.82 -2.61
N VAL A 15 -8.17 2.84 -1.88
CA VAL A 15 -8.53 2.62 -0.47
C VAL A 15 -8.24 3.86 0.38
N LYS A 16 -7.09 4.49 0.15
CA LYS A 16 -6.73 5.74 0.82
C LYS A 16 -7.80 6.82 0.61
N GLY A 17 -8.27 6.98 -0.63
CA GLY A 17 -9.28 7.96 -1.00
C GLY A 17 -10.64 7.66 -0.37
N LEU A 18 -11.10 6.41 -0.48
CA LEU A 18 -12.38 5.96 0.06
C LEU A 18 -12.47 6.11 1.59
N ASN A 19 -11.39 5.77 2.29
CA ASN A 19 -11.35 5.80 3.75
C ASN A 19 -10.82 7.13 4.33
N HIS A 20 -10.60 8.15 3.48
CA HIS A 20 -10.01 9.44 3.88
C HIS A 20 -8.69 9.33 4.65
N LEU A 21 -7.91 8.28 4.41
CA LEU A 21 -6.67 8.01 5.14
C LEU A 21 -5.56 8.98 4.73
N THR A 22 -4.77 9.44 5.71
CA THR A 22 -3.52 10.14 5.45
C THR A 22 -2.41 9.15 5.06
N ARG A 23 -1.26 9.65 4.62
CA ARG A 23 -0.09 8.78 4.38
C ARG A 23 0.44 8.17 5.68
N ASP A 24 0.28 8.89 6.79
CA ASP A 24 0.73 8.43 8.10
C ASP A 24 -0.17 7.30 8.63
N ASP A 25 -1.49 7.41 8.43
CA ASP A 25 -2.44 6.34 8.78
C ASP A 25 -2.12 5.05 8.01
N LEU A 26 -1.94 5.14 6.68
CA LEU A 26 -1.53 3.98 5.87
C LEU A 26 -0.19 3.39 6.31
N ALA A 27 0.78 4.23 6.65
CA ALA A 27 2.09 3.77 7.12
C ALA A 27 1.95 2.97 8.42
N LYS A 28 1.14 3.46 9.36
CA LYS A 28 0.82 2.78 10.62
C LYS A 28 0.07 1.47 10.41
N GLU A 29 -0.98 1.47 9.60
CA GLU A 29 -1.81 0.28 9.34
C GLU A 29 -1.03 -0.84 8.64
N ILE A 30 -0.21 -0.48 7.64
CA ILE A 30 0.62 -1.45 6.90
C ILE A 30 1.87 -1.84 7.71
N GLY A 31 2.25 -1.03 8.70
CA GLY A 31 3.44 -1.24 9.51
C GLY A 31 4.72 -0.98 8.72
N VAL A 32 4.81 0.15 8.02
CA VAL A 32 6.01 0.62 7.31
C VAL A 32 6.33 2.05 7.71
N SER A 33 7.54 2.52 7.40
CA SER A 33 7.91 3.90 7.70
C SER A 33 7.17 4.90 6.80
N LEU A 34 6.93 6.13 7.29
CA LEU A 34 6.34 7.21 6.48
C LEU A 34 7.16 7.54 5.21
N PRO A 35 8.51 7.55 5.23
CA PRO A 35 9.30 7.65 4.01
C PRO A 35 9.04 6.52 3.01
N THR A 36 8.94 5.28 3.51
CA THR A 36 8.59 4.11 2.67
C THR A 36 7.20 4.30 2.03
N MET A 37 6.21 4.70 2.83
CA MET A 37 4.85 4.94 2.34
C MET A 37 4.82 6.08 1.30
N SER A 38 5.60 7.13 1.53
CA SER A 38 5.73 8.24 0.58
C SER A 38 6.28 7.78 -0.77
N LYS A 39 7.29 6.89 -0.78
CA LYS A 39 7.80 6.28 -2.03
C LYS A 39 6.73 5.41 -2.70
N LEU A 40 6.06 4.54 -1.95
CA LEU A 40 5.00 3.68 -2.50
C LEU A 40 3.87 4.47 -3.15
N ILE A 41 3.56 5.66 -2.64
CA ILE A 41 2.49 6.53 -3.15
C ILE A 41 2.96 7.42 -4.31
N ASN A 42 4.13 8.03 -4.20
CA ASN A 42 4.56 9.10 -5.11
C ASN A 42 5.48 8.63 -6.23
N ASP A 43 6.27 7.56 -6.02
CA ASP A 43 7.22 7.10 -7.02
C ASP A 43 6.50 6.35 -8.14
N SER A 44 7.02 6.46 -9.36
CA SER A 44 6.49 5.72 -10.50
C SER A 44 6.64 4.22 -10.28
N THR A 45 5.57 3.48 -10.51
CA THR A 45 5.58 2.01 -10.53
C THR A 45 5.78 1.49 -11.97
N PRO A 46 6.38 0.30 -12.17
CA PRO A 46 6.80 -0.68 -11.16
C PRO A 46 8.01 -0.25 -10.32
N LEU A 47 7.96 -0.54 -9.02
CA LEU A 47 8.98 -0.16 -8.03
C LEU A 47 9.55 -1.40 -7.35
N ALA A 48 10.87 -1.56 -7.33
CA ALA A 48 11.52 -2.63 -6.60
C ALA A 48 11.53 -2.31 -5.09
N VAL A 49 10.99 -3.23 -4.28
CA VAL A 49 10.88 -3.08 -2.82
C VAL A 49 11.45 -4.28 -2.09
N GLN A 50 11.77 -4.10 -0.80
CA GLN A 50 12.20 -5.21 0.04
C GLN A 50 11.05 -6.21 0.21
N ASN A 51 11.38 -7.50 0.32
CA ASN A 51 10.37 -8.56 0.44
C ASN A 51 9.47 -8.34 1.68
N SER A 52 10.05 -7.91 2.80
CA SER A 52 9.29 -7.59 4.02
C SER A 52 8.23 -6.50 3.80
N ILE A 53 8.55 -5.46 3.03
CA ILE A 53 7.63 -4.38 2.68
C ILE A 53 6.54 -4.92 1.74
N TYR A 54 6.94 -5.68 0.72
CA TYR A 54 6.02 -6.28 -0.24
C TYR A 54 4.96 -7.15 0.44
N GLN A 55 5.39 -8.05 1.34
CA GLN A 55 4.49 -8.94 2.06
C GLN A 55 3.50 -8.16 2.95
N ARG A 56 3.97 -7.14 3.67
CA ARG A 56 3.11 -6.28 4.51
C ARG A 56 2.06 -5.55 3.71
N VAL A 57 2.46 -4.92 2.61
CA VAL A 57 1.54 -4.18 1.72
C VAL A 57 0.51 -5.12 1.10
N ASN A 58 0.93 -6.29 0.60
CA ASN A 58 -0.01 -7.25 0.01
C ASN A 58 -0.98 -7.86 1.01
N HIS A 59 -0.49 -8.21 2.20
CA HIS A 59 -1.34 -8.70 3.26
C HIS A 59 -2.44 -7.68 3.59
N TRP A 60 -2.06 -6.41 3.75
CA TRP A 60 -3.04 -5.33 3.97
C TRP A 60 -4.00 -5.15 2.78
N LEU A 61 -3.49 -5.11 1.55
CA LEU A 61 -4.33 -4.94 0.34
C LEU A 61 -5.33 -6.08 0.14
N ASN A 62 -5.00 -7.31 0.54
CA ASN A 62 -5.89 -8.45 0.48
C ASN A 62 -6.97 -8.40 1.58
N ASN A 63 -6.63 -7.90 2.77
CA ASN A 63 -7.58 -7.78 3.88
C ASN A 63 -8.58 -6.64 3.71
N VAL A 64 -8.23 -5.59 2.96
CA VAL A 64 -9.20 -4.53 2.64
C VAL A 64 -10.23 -5.02 1.59
N GLU A 65 -9.88 -5.98 0.75
CA GLU A 65 -10.79 -6.54 -0.26
C GLU A 65 -12.00 -7.23 0.38
N THR A 66 -11.79 -7.92 1.50
CA THR A 66 -12.85 -8.65 2.23
C THR A 66 -13.87 -7.76 2.93
N VAL A 67 -13.67 -6.44 2.99
CA VAL A 67 -14.59 -5.50 3.68
C VAL A 67 -15.59 -4.85 2.69
N THR A 68 -15.46 -5.12 1.39
CA THR A 68 -16.31 -4.50 0.33
C THR A 68 -17.38 -5.43 -0.24
N ASP A 69 -17.50 -6.66 0.28
CA ASP A 69 -18.43 -7.70 -0.19
C ASP A 69 -19.54 -8.04 0.84
N GLU A 70 -20.02 -7.05 1.61
CA GLU A 70 -21.25 -7.16 2.43
C GLU A 70 -22.29 -6.08 2.08
#